data_AF-A0A9X2G9L5-F1
#
_entry.id   AF-A0A9X2G9L5-F1
#
_cell.length_a   1.000
_cell.length_b   1.000
_cell.length_c   1.000
_cell.angle_alpha   90.00
_cell.angle_beta   90.00
_cell.angle_gamma   90.00
#
_symmetry.space_group_name_H-M   'P 1'
#
loop_
_entity.id
_entity.type
_entity.pdbx_description
1 polymer ?
#
loop_
_entity_poly.entity_id
_entity_poly.type
_entity_poly.pdbx_seq_one_letter_code
_entity_poly.pdbx_strand_id
1 'polypeptide(L)'
;MGASKPDPEIPDPQVRERGRPRSYSAAYKARILEEYDQLDKAGKGALQRREGLYSSLISSWRTARDHGAEQALARPVGRPKADPRDKQIESLQAEIERLRAELGKTRQVIEVQGKLFALLDQLATSSETSTPQGEQ
;
A
#
# COMPACT_ATOMS: atom_id res chain seq x y z
N MET A 1 38.80 22.60 -23.78
CA MET A 1 38.22 23.28 -22.61
C MET A 1 36.80 23.71 -22.98
N GLY A 2 35.80 22.89 -22.66
CA GLY A 2 34.40 23.18 -22.97
C GLY A 2 33.77 23.93 -21.79
N ALA A 3 33.33 25.17 -22.01
CA ALA A 3 32.61 25.92 -21.01
C ALA A 3 31.17 25.38 -20.90
N SER A 4 30.85 24.78 -19.76
CA SER A 4 29.48 24.41 -19.41
C SER A 4 28.67 25.68 -19.19
N LYS A 5 27.56 25.84 -19.91
CA LYS A 5 26.60 26.92 -19.65
C LYS A 5 25.95 26.69 -18.27
N PRO A 6 25.68 27.75 -17.48
CA PRO A 6 24.94 27.60 -16.24
C PRO A 6 23.47 27.23 -16.54
N ASP A 7 22.93 26.28 -15.78
CA ASP A 7 21.52 25.90 -15.81
C ASP A 7 20.63 27.10 -15.48
N PRO A 8 19.46 27.26 -16.14
CA PRO A 8 18.50 28.29 -15.78
C PRO A 8 17.93 27.97 -14.39
N GLU A 9 18.22 28.85 -13.44
CA GLU A 9 17.67 28.89 -12.08
C GLU A 9 16.13 28.84 -12.16
N ILE A 10 15.55 27.69 -11.80
CA ILE A 10 14.10 27.50 -11.76
C ILE A 10 13.58 28.41 -10.64
N PRO A 11 12.76 29.43 -10.94
CA PRO A 11 12.28 30.34 -9.91
C PRO A 11 11.42 29.58 -8.89
N ASP A 12 11.62 29.88 -7.60
CA ASP A 12 10.82 29.32 -6.51
C ASP A 12 9.32 29.49 -6.80
N PRO A 13 8.52 28.42 -6.67
CA PRO A 13 7.09 28.48 -6.94
C PRO A 13 6.41 29.47 -5.99
N GLN A 14 6.00 30.63 -6.52
CA GLN A 14 5.28 31.68 -5.78
C GLN A 14 3.87 31.25 -5.31
N VAL A 15 3.43 30.05 -5.71
CA VAL A 15 2.16 29.46 -5.29
C VAL A 15 2.40 28.67 -4.01
N ARG A 16 1.95 29.21 -2.88
CA ARG A 16 1.93 28.50 -1.59
C ARG A 16 1.27 27.13 -1.78
N GLU A 17 1.86 26.10 -1.17
CA GLU A 17 1.32 24.75 -1.19
C GLU A 17 -0.19 24.77 -0.88
N ARG A 18 -0.99 24.13 -1.76
CA ARG A 18 -2.45 24.09 -1.58
C ARG A 18 -2.75 23.53 -0.19
N GLY A 19 -3.41 24.34 0.64
CA GLY A 19 -3.85 23.92 1.97
C GLY A 19 -4.67 22.64 1.91
N ARG A 20 -4.64 21.86 3.01
CA ARG A 20 -5.37 20.59 3.09
C ARG A 20 -6.85 20.80 2.76
N PRO A 21 -7.45 19.95 1.91
CA PRO A 21 -8.87 20.05 1.60
C PRO A 21 -9.69 19.89 2.89
N ARG A 22 -10.79 20.64 3.00
CA ARG A 22 -11.75 20.49 4.12
C ARG A 22 -12.35 19.08 4.09
N SER A 23 -12.22 18.34 5.19
CA SER A 23 -12.85 17.04 5.39
C SER A 23 -14.04 17.16 6.36
N TYR A 24 -15.11 16.42 6.07
CA TYR A 24 -16.32 16.41 6.89
C TYR A 24 -16.56 14.99 7.40
N SER A 25 -16.77 14.84 8.71
CA SER A 25 -17.06 13.54 9.32
C SER A 25 -18.43 13.02 8.85
N ALA A 26 -18.62 11.70 8.87
CA ALA A 26 -19.90 11.09 8.51
C ALA A 26 -21.05 11.58 9.40
N ALA A 27 -20.80 11.69 10.71
CA ALA A 27 -21.77 12.23 11.68
C ALA A 27 -22.16 13.68 11.36
N TYR A 28 -21.19 14.52 10.99
CA TYR A 28 -21.48 15.90 10.58
C TYR A 28 -22.37 15.94 9.34
N LYS A 29 -22.03 15.17 8.30
CA LYS A 29 -22.83 15.08 7.07
C LYS A 29 -24.27 14.64 7.38
N ALA A 30 -24.45 13.60 8.20
CA ALA A 30 -25.76 13.09 8.58
C ALA A 30 -26.62 14.16 9.28
N ARG A 31 -26.05 14.86 10.28
CA ARG A 31 -26.72 15.95 11.00
C ARG A 31 -27.16 17.07 10.06
N ILE A 32 -26.28 17.48 9.16
CA ILE A 32 -26.59 18.54 8.18
C ILE A 32 -27.69 18.11 7.23
N LEU A 33 -27.67 16.87 6.74
CA LEU A 33 -28.71 16.38 5.84
C LEU A 33 -30.07 16.30 6.52
N GLU A 34 -30.12 15.89 7.79
CA GLU A 34 -31.35 15.86 8.58
C GLU A 34 -31.94 17.26 8.76
N GLU A 35 -31.13 18.25 9.16
CA GLU A 35 -31.58 19.64 9.26
C GLU A 35 -32.00 20.19 7.88
N TYR A 36 -31.22 19.90 6.84
CA TYR A 36 -31.50 20.35 5.47
C TYR A 36 -32.85 19.82 4.95
N ASP A 37 -33.20 18.57 5.26
CA ASP A 37 -34.43 17.93 4.78
C ASP A 37 -35.68 18.52 5.47
N GLN A 38 -35.56 19.06 6.69
CA GLN A 38 -36.65 19.70 7.43
C GLN A 38 -36.88 21.17 7.06
N LEU A 39 -35.94 21.82 6.37
CA LEU A 39 -35.99 23.25 6.06
C LEU A 39 -36.71 23.56 4.73
N ASP A 40 -37.33 24.74 4.69
CA ASP A 40 -37.88 25.35 3.49
C ASP A 40 -36.76 25.91 2.58
N LYS A 41 -37.13 26.49 1.43
CA LYS A 41 -36.14 27.01 0.46
C LYS A 41 -35.27 28.12 1.07
N ALA A 42 -35.84 29.01 1.87
CA ALA A 42 -35.08 30.09 2.51
C ALA A 42 -34.16 29.53 3.61
N GLY A 43 -34.68 28.61 4.44
CA GLY A 43 -33.93 27.91 5.48
C GLY A 43 -32.75 27.12 4.93
N LYS A 44 -32.93 26.39 3.82
CA LYS A 44 -31.84 25.67 3.12
C LYS A 44 -30.72 26.60 2.70
N GLY A 45 -31.05 27.80 2.21
CA GLY A 45 -30.05 28.83 1.86
C GLY A 45 -29.34 29.41 3.08
N ALA A 46 -30.06 29.59 4.20
CA ALA A 46 -29.48 30.07 5.45
C ALA A 46 -28.52 29.05 6.09
N LEU A 47 -28.90 27.77 6.11
CA LEU A 47 -28.08 26.65 6.57
C LEU A 47 -26.76 26.57 5.80
N GLN A 48 -26.83 26.61 4.47
CA GLN A 48 -25.63 26.58 3.60
C GLN A 48 -24.66 27.73 3.90
N ARG A 49 -25.17 28.96 4.12
CA ARG A 49 -24.34 30.11 4.47
C ARG A 49 -23.73 29.99 5.86
N ARG A 50 -24.50 29.51 6.85
CA ARG A 50 -24.04 29.30 8.23
C ARG A 50 -22.91 28.27 8.31
N GLU A 51 -23.03 27.20 7.56
CA GLU A 51 -22.08 26.07 7.58
C GLU A 51 -20.97 26.20 6.51
N GLY A 52 -21.05 27.22 5.64
CA GLY A 52 -20.09 27.41 4.54
C GLY A 52 -20.12 26.29 3.50
N LEU A 53 -21.30 25.71 3.27
CA LEU A 53 -21.55 24.56 2.39
C LEU A 53 -22.13 25.01 1.05
N TYR A 54 -21.69 24.35 -0.01
CA TYR A 54 -22.25 24.52 -1.36
C TYR A 54 -23.39 23.53 -1.59
N SER A 55 -24.36 23.94 -2.40
CA SER A 55 -25.49 23.11 -2.83
C SER A 55 -25.04 21.79 -3.46
N SER A 56 -23.97 21.82 -4.27
CA SER A 56 -23.36 20.62 -4.87
C SER A 56 -22.89 19.60 -3.83
N LEU A 57 -22.38 20.08 -2.69
CA LEU A 57 -21.92 19.22 -1.61
C LEU A 57 -23.11 18.52 -0.94
N ILE A 58 -24.18 19.26 -0.66
CA ILE A 58 -25.41 18.71 -0.10
C ILE A 58 -26.00 17.67 -1.04
N SER A 59 -26.12 17.98 -2.33
CA SER A 59 -26.61 17.02 -3.33
C SER A 59 -25.76 15.75 -3.37
N SER A 60 -24.43 15.88 -3.37
CA SER A 60 -23.51 14.74 -3.35
C SER A 60 -23.69 13.85 -2.11
N TRP A 61 -23.92 14.45 -0.95
CA TRP A 61 -24.12 13.72 0.30
C TRP A 61 -25.48 13.02 0.34
N ARG A 62 -26.52 13.63 -0.24
CA ARG A 62 -27.83 12.97 -0.40
C ARG A 62 -27.73 11.74 -1.28
N THR A 63 -27.14 11.86 -2.47
CA THR A 63 -26.92 10.70 -3.35
C THR A 63 -26.10 9.60 -2.68
N ALA A 64 -25.05 9.96 -1.93
CA ALA A 64 -24.25 8.99 -1.19
C ALA A 64 -25.05 8.29 -0.07
N ARG A 65 -25.91 9.03 0.65
CA ARG A 65 -26.82 8.47 1.67
C ARG A 65 -27.79 7.47 1.04
N ASP A 66 -28.43 7.86 -0.05
CA ASP A 66 -29.47 7.08 -0.71
C ASP A 66 -28.87 5.79 -1.30
N HIS A 67 -27.74 5.88 -2.00
CA HIS A 67 -26.98 4.72 -2.48
C HIS A 67 -26.45 3.83 -1.34
N GLY A 68 -26.08 4.42 -0.21
CA GLY A 68 -25.69 3.66 1.00
C GLY A 68 -26.87 2.90 1.60
N ALA A 69 -28.05 3.51 1.65
CA ALA A 69 -29.28 2.88 2.12
C ALA A 69 -29.72 1.74 1.18
N GLU A 70 -29.68 1.95 -0.14
CA GLU A 70 -29.97 0.92 -1.13
C GLU A 70 -29.05 -0.30 -0.99
N GLN A 71 -27.73 -0.08 -0.87
CA GLN A 71 -26.79 -1.17 -0.65
C GLN A 71 -27.02 -1.90 0.69
N ALA A 72 -27.38 -1.16 1.74
CA ALA A 72 -27.68 -1.76 3.04
C ALA A 72 -28.94 -2.62 2.99
N LEU A 73 -29.97 -2.18 2.26
CA LEU A 73 -31.22 -2.93 2.07
C LEU A 73 -31.08 -4.11 1.10
N ALA A 74 -30.23 -3.99 0.09
CA ALA A 74 -29.95 -5.07 -0.87
C ALA A 74 -29.06 -6.18 -0.29
N ARG A 75 -28.43 -5.96 0.87
CA ARG A 75 -27.61 -6.99 1.51
C ARG A 75 -28.49 -8.13 2.02
N PRO A 76 -28.23 -9.38 1.61
CA PRO A 76 -28.99 -10.52 2.10
C PRO A 76 -28.79 -10.70 3.60
N VAL A 77 -29.86 -11.07 4.30
CA VAL A 77 -29.82 -11.37 5.74
C VAL A 77 -29.01 -12.65 5.97
N GLY A 78 -27.92 -12.54 6.74
CA GLY A 78 -27.08 -13.69 7.09
C GLY A 78 -25.57 -13.40 7.04
N ARG A 79 -24.75 -14.44 7.26
CA ARG A 79 -23.29 -14.32 7.15
C ARG A 79 -22.93 -13.90 5.71
N PRO A 80 -22.08 -12.88 5.52
CA PRO A 80 -21.59 -12.52 4.20
C PRO A 80 -21.00 -13.74 3.50
N LYS A 81 -21.29 -13.91 2.20
CA LYS A 81 -20.63 -14.93 1.39
C LYS A 81 -19.11 -14.66 1.46
N ALA A 82 -18.32 -15.67 1.78
CA ALA A 82 -16.85 -15.55 1.82
C ALA A 82 -16.37 -14.90 0.52
N ASP A 83 -15.48 -13.91 0.61
CA ASP A 83 -15.00 -13.21 -0.59
C ASP A 83 -14.22 -14.23 -1.41
N PRO A 84 -14.49 -14.40 -2.72
CA PRO A 84 -13.68 -15.29 -3.56
C PRO A 84 -12.18 -14.95 -3.49
N ARG A 85 -11.82 -13.71 -3.17
CA ARG A 85 -10.44 -13.29 -2.91
C ARG A 85 -9.82 -13.99 -1.71
N ASP A 86 -10.60 -14.33 -0.69
CA ASP A 86 -10.08 -15.01 0.51
C ASP A 86 -9.50 -16.38 0.16
N LYS A 87 -10.19 -17.14 -0.71
CA LYS A 87 -9.67 -18.43 -1.23
C LYS A 87 -8.39 -18.26 -2.04
N GLN A 88 -8.32 -17.20 -2.85
CA GLN A 88 -7.14 -16.91 -3.65
C GLN A 88 -5.96 -16.54 -2.75
N ILE A 89 -6.19 -15.77 -1.69
CA ILE A 89 -5.19 -15.39 -0.70
C ILE A 89 -4.67 -16.64 0.00
N GLU A 90 -5.55 -17.54 0.46
CA GLU A 90 -5.16 -18.81 1.09
C GLU A 90 -4.30 -19.66 0.15
N SER A 91 -4.71 -19.81 -1.11
CA SER A 91 -3.93 -20.56 -2.11
C SER A 91 -2.56 -19.94 -2.36
N LEU A 92 -2.49 -18.61 -2.48
CA LEU A 92 -1.23 -17.90 -2.71
C LEU A 92 -0.31 -18.00 -1.50
N GLN A 93 -0.85 -17.94 -0.28
CA GLN A 93 -0.08 -18.12 0.95
C GLN A 93 0.52 -19.52 1.03
N ALA A 94 -0.26 -20.56 0.71
CA ALA A 94 0.23 -21.92 0.67
C ALA A 94 1.36 -22.10 -0.37
N GLU A 95 1.22 -21.49 -1.55
CA GLU A 95 2.26 -21.54 -2.59
C GLU A 95 3.53 -20.80 -2.15
N ILE A 96 3.41 -19.63 -1.53
CA ILE A 96 4.54 -18.88 -0.97
C ILE A 96 5.31 -19.71 0.04
N GLU A 97 4.63 -20.37 0.97
CA GLU A 97 5.28 -21.19 2.00
C GLU A 97 5.97 -22.42 1.39
N ARG A 98 5.35 -23.07 0.39
CA ARG A 98 5.98 -24.15 -0.36
C ARG A 98 7.25 -23.69 -1.07
N LEU A 99 7.16 -22.59 -1.83
CA LEU A 99 8.30 -22.07 -2.59
C LEU A 99 9.44 -21.61 -1.66
N ARG A 100 9.12 -21.06 -0.49
CA ARG A 100 10.12 -20.72 0.54
C ARG A 100 10.83 -21.98 1.05
N ALA A 101 10.10 -23.06 1.30
CA ALA A 101 10.69 -24.32 1.73
C ALA A 101 11.61 -24.92 0.66
N GLU A 102 11.20 -24.88 -0.62
CA GLU A 102 12.02 -25.32 -1.75
C GLU A 102 13.30 -24.48 -1.90
N LEU A 103 13.19 -23.15 -1.79
CA LEU A 103 14.35 -22.25 -1.77
C LEU A 103 15.31 -22.57 -0.61
N GLY A 104 14.79 -22.89 0.58
CA GLY A 104 15.58 -23.29 1.72
C GLY A 104 16.42 -24.55 1.44
N LYS A 105 15.79 -25.57 0.86
CA LYS A 105 16.48 -26.82 0.46
C LYS A 105 17.58 -26.56 -0.56
N THR A 106 17.29 -25.78 -1.60
CA THR A 106 18.27 -25.45 -2.66
C THR A 106 19.47 -24.70 -2.08
N ARG A 107 19.23 -23.74 -1.18
CA ARG A 107 20.33 -23.02 -0.49
C ARG A 107 21.19 -23.96 0.35
N GLN A 108 20.59 -24.92 1.04
CA GLN A 108 21.33 -25.90 1.83
C GLN A 108 22.23 -26.79 0.95
N VAL A 109 21.73 -27.21 -0.22
CA VAL A 109 22.55 -27.98 -1.19
C VAL A 109 23.75 -27.16 -1.65
N ILE A 110 23.55 -25.89 -2.01
CA ILE A 110 24.63 -24.98 -2.42
C ILE A 110 25.66 -24.82 -1.29
N GLU A 111 25.22 -24.68 -0.04
CA GLU A 111 26.11 -24.56 1.11
C GLU A 111 26.97 -25.81 1.32
N VAL A 112 26.36 -27.01 1.23
CA VAL A 112 27.09 -28.28 1.35
C VAL A 112 28.12 -28.43 0.24
N GLN A 113 27.76 -28.10 -1.00
CA GLN A 113 28.69 -28.13 -2.15
C GLN A 113 29.86 -27.15 -1.94
N GLY A 114 29.58 -25.93 -1.46
CA GLY A 114 30.62 -24.95 -1.15
C GLY A 114 31.58 -25.43 -0.06
N LYS A 115 31.05 -26.03 1.01
CA LYS A 115 31.86 -26.63 2.10
C LYS A 115 32.74 -27.77 1.59
N LEU A 116 32.19 -28.66 0.76
CA LEU A 116 32.95 -29.77 0.18
C LEU A 116 34.09 -29.26 -0.70
N PHE A 117 33.82 -28.28 -1.56
CA PHE A 117 34.86 -27.67 -2.41
C PHE A 117 35.99 -27.07 -1.57
N ALA A 118 35.67 -26.32 -0.51
CA ALA A 118 36.66 -25.73 0.38
C ALA A 118 37.53 -26.79 1.09
N LEU A 119 36.95 -27.92 1.50
CA LEU A 119 37.71 -29.03 2.09
C LEU A 119 38.64 -29.70 1.08
N LEU A 120 38.17 -29.91 -0.16
CA LEU A 120 38.99 -30.47 -1.23
C LEU A 120 40.17 -29.54 -1.58
N ASP A 121 39.92 -28.23 -1.63
CA ASP A 121 40.96 -27.21 -1.85
C ASP A 121 42.02 -27.26 -0.73
N GLN A 122 41.60 -27.30 0.54
CA GLN A 122 42.52 -27.44 1.68
C GLN A 122 43.37 -28.71 1.62
N LEU A 123 42.80 -29.85 1.23
CA LEU A 123 43.55 -31.11 1.09
C LEU A 123 44.57 -31.04 -0.04
N ALA A 124 44.19 -30.45 -1.18
CA ALA A 124 45.10 -30.24 -2.30
C ALA A 124 46.27 -29.33 -1.89
N THR A 125 46.01 -28.18 -1.26
CA THR A 125 47.05 -27.24 -0.82
C THR A 125 47.93 -27.82 0.31
N SER A 126 47.36 -28.60 1.24
CA SER A 126 48.14 -29.22 2.33
C SER A 126 49.13 -30.26 1.81
N SER A 127 48.79 -30.97 0.71
CA SER A 127 49.68 -31.94 0.08
C SER A 127 50.92 -31.31 -0.58
N GLU A 128 50.88 -30.02 -0.91
CA GLU A 128 52.02 -29.27 -1.44
C GLU A 128 52.99 -28.81 -0.34
N THR A 129 52.56 -28.76 0.93
CA THR A 129 53.36 -28.24 2.06
C THR A 129 54.21 -29.28 2.81
N SER A 130 54.11 -30.57 2.46
CA SER A 130 54.95 -31.65 3.02
C SER A 130 56.01 -32.13 2.03
N THR A 131 56.88 -31.22 1.57
CA THR A 131 58.23 -31.59 1.13
C THR A 131 59.19 -31.10 2.21
N PRO A 132 59.64 -31.94 3.15
CA PRO A 132 60.72 -31.54 4.02
C PRO A 132 61.99 -31.42 3.18
N GLN A 133 62.62 -30.26 3.23
CA GLN A 133 63.99 -30.07 2.80
C GLN A 133 64.88 -31.01 3.63
N GLY A 134 65.29 -32.12 3.02
CA GLY A 134 66.31 -33.03 3.52
C GLY A 134 67.64 -32.69 2.85
N GLU A 135 68.58 -32.28 3.69
CA GLU A 135 69.96 -31.87 3.41
C GLU A 135 70.80 -32.98 2.72
N GLN A 136 71.61 -32.58 1.74
CA GLN A 136 73.08 -32.74 1.67
C GLN A 136 73.64 -32.43 0.28
#